data_AF-A0A6G3S561-F1
#
_entry.id   AF-A0A6G3S561-F1
#
_cell.length_a   1.000
_cell.length_b   1.000
_cell.length_c   1.000
_cell.angle_alpha   90.00
_cell.angle_beta   90.00
_cell.angle_gamma   90.00
#
_symmetry.space_group_name_H-M   'P 1'
#
loop_
_entity.id
_entity.type
_entity.pdbx_description
1 polymer ?
#
loop_
_entity_poly.entity_id
_entity_poly.type
_entity_poly.pdbx_seq_one_letter_code
_entity_poly.pdbx_strand_id
1 'polypeptide(L)'
;MALLLSDLVGRPALHLSVAACPEHLDRPVLAAHASELLRPGPWLQGGELLMTIGLLLPMDVAACRRYVEDVAAGGAHALALGLGPDLPHQEAPEPLVTAAAQAG
;
A
#
# COMPACT_ATOMS: atom_id res chain seq x y z
N MET A 1 23.05 6.40 1.17
CA MET A 1 21.85 7.06 1.73
C MET A 1 20.66 6.23 1.31
N ALA A 2 19.84 5.76 2.25
CA ALA A 2 18.64 4.99 1.94
C ALA A 2 17.52 5.94 1.49
N LEU A 3 16.67 5.49 0.57
CA LEU A 3 15.44 6.18 0.19
C LEU A 3 14.35 5.79 1.19
N LEU A 4 13.74 6.76 1.88
CA LEU A 4 12.69 6.51 2.88
C LEU A 4 11.29 6.70 2.28
N LEU A 5 10.27 6.16 2.95
CA LEU A 5 8.88 6.44 2.60
C LEU A 5 8.56 7.95 2.70
N SER A 6 9.10 8.62 3.72
CA SER A 6 8.98 10.07 3.89
C SER A 6 9.57 10.85 2.71
N ASP A 7 10.65 10.37 2.09
CA ASP A 7 11.21 10.98 0.87
C ASP A 7 10.27 10.86 -0.33
N LEU A 8 9.48 9.77 -0.41
CA LEU A 8 8.49 9.60 -1.47
C LEU A 8 7.28 10.51 -1.24
N VAL A 9 6.73 10.49 -0.02
CA VAL A 9 5.59 11.34 0.37
C VAL A 9 5.94 12.83 0.21
N GLY A 10 7.18 13.21 0.52
CA GLY A 10 7.67 14.58 0.39
C GLY A 10 7.91 15.05 -1.06
N ARG A 11 7.74 14.20 -2.08
CA ARG A 11 7.92 14.56 -3.50
C ARG A 11 6.58 14.97 -4.13
N PRO A 12 6.35 16.28 -4.40
CA PRO A 12 5.06 16.74 -4.93
C PRO A 12 4.68 16.10 -6.26
N ALA A 13 5.67 15.76 -7.10
CA ALA A 13 5.46 15.13 -8.40
C ALA A 13 4.85 13.72 -8.33
N LEU A 14 4.88 13.06 -7.16
CA LEU A 14 4.27 11.75 -6.98
C LEU A 14 2.81 11.81 -6.50
N HIS A 15 2.32 12.99 -6.10
CA HIS A 15 0.94 13.20 -5.67
C HIS A 15 0.46 12.21 -4.58
N LEU A 16 1.35 11.87 -3.64
CA LEU A 16 1.05 10.93 -2.56
C LEU A 16 0.46 11.63 -1.33
N SER A 17 -0.46 10.93 -0.67
CA SER A 17 -0.97 11.27 0.66
C SER A 17 -0.99 10.02 1.53
N VAL A 18 -0.75 10.19 2.83
CA VAL A 18 -0.74 9.09 3.79
C VAL A 18 -2.15 8.90 4.34
N ALA A 19 -2.73 7.72 4.11
CA ALA A 19 -4.07 7.39 4.59
C ALA A 19 -4.07 6.67 5.96
N ALA A 20 -2.99 5.96 6.28
CA ALA A 20 -2.82 5.21 7.53
C ALA A 20 -1.35 5.18 7.96
N CYS A 21 -1.11 4.94 9.25
CA CYS A 21 0.22 4.70 9.84
C CYS A 21 1.30 5.77 9.53
N PRO A 22 1.04 7.09 9.70
CA PRO A 22 2.02 8.14 9.43
C PRO A 22 3.31 8.04 10.27
N GLU A 23 3.29 7.33 11.39
CA GLU A 23 4.43 7.07 12.25
C GLU A 23 5.49 6.13 11.65
N HIS A 24 5.20 5.43 10.55
CA HIS A 24 6.10 4.45 9.91
C HIS A 24 6.81 4.96 8.65
N LEU A 25 6.76 6.27 8.36
CA LEU A 25 7.37 6.87 7.17
C LEU A 25 8.91 6.92 7.21
N ASP A 26 9.53 6.52 8.31
CA ASP A 26 10.97 6.35 8.47
C ASP A 26 11.50 5.01 7.92
N ARG A 27 10.62 4.08 7.53
CA ARG A 27 11.02 2.81 6.91
C ARG A 27 11.70 3.03 5.55
N PRO A 28 12.81 2.33 5.26
CA PRO A 28 13.48 2.41 3.96
C PRO A 28 12.69 1.69 2.87
N VAL A 29 12.72 2.21 1.65
CA VAL A 29 12.14 1.61 0.46
C VAL A 29 13.26 0.97 -0.35
N LEU A 30 13.21 -0.36 -0.50
CA LEU A 30 14.23 -1.13 -1.21
C LEU A 30 13.83 -1.41 -2.67
N ALA A 31 12.54 -1.57 -2.91
CA ALA A 31 11.96 -1.76 -4.23
C ALA A 31 10.52 -1.23 -4.28
N ALA A 32 10.01 -1.04 -5.49
CA ALA A 32 8.60 -0.71 -5.73
C ALA A 32 8.03 -1.66 -6.79
N HIS A 33 6.88 -2.24 -6.52
CA HIS A 33 6.24 -3.21 -7.42
C HIS A 33 4.77 -2.89 -7.62
N ALA A 34 4.31 -2.91 -8.86
CA ALA A 34 2.89 -2.89 -9.17
C ALA A 34 2.37 -4.33 -9.28
N SER A 35 1.27 -4.64 -8.59
CA SER A 35 0.63 -5.95 -8.63
C SER A 35 -0.87 -5.83 -8.39
N GLU A 36 -1.64 -6.67 -9.09
CA GLU A 36 -3.09 -6.82 -8.88
C GLU A 36 -3.43 -8.19 -8.30
N LEU A 37 -2.43 -8.97 -7.89
CA LEU A 37 -2.64 -10.27 -7.26
C LEU A 37 -3.38 -10.08 -5.93
N LEU A 38 -4.39 -10.89 -5.67
CA LEU A 38 -5.15 -10.87 -4.41
C LEU A 38 -4.37 -11.38 -3.19
N ARG A 39 -3.23 -12.04 -3.42
CA ARG A 39 -2.32 -12.53 -2.39
C ARG A 39 -0.86 -12.43 -2.84
N PRO A 40 -0.28 -11.23 -2.91
CA PRO A 40 1.09 -11.03 -3.43
C PRO A 40 2.19 -11.48 -2.46
N GLY A 41 1.86 -11.74 -1.18
CA GLY A 41 2.78 -12.07 -0.09
C GLY A 41 3.88 -13.08 -0.43
N PRO A 42 3.59 -14.23 -1.06
CA PRO A 42 4.59 -15.25 -1.39
C PRO A 42 5.72 -14.78 -2.34
N TRP A 43 5.55 -13.66 -3.04
CA TRP A 43 6.53 -13.12 -3.96
C TRP A 43 7.30 -11.92 -3.41
N LEU A 44 6.86 -11.36 -2.29
CA LEU A 44 7.55 -10.27 -1.60
C LEU A 44 8.82 -10.80 -0.90
N GLN A 45 9.86 -9.96 -0.89
CA GLN A 45 11.18 -10.21 -0.32
C GLN A 45 11.48 -9.29 0.88
N GLY A 46 10.61 -8.32 1.15
CA GLY A 46 10.71 -7.40 2.26
C GLY A 46 11.23 -6.02 1.85
N GLY A 47 10.67 -4.99 2.49
CA GLY A 47 11.10 -3.61 2.30
C GLY A 47 10.51 -2.90 1.08
N GLU A 48 9.52 -3.50 0.43
CA GLU A 48 8.92 -2.95 -0.78
C GLU A 48 7.80 -1.94 -0.49
N LEU A 49 7.63 -1.01 -1.43
CA LEU A 49 6.39 -0.30 -1.66
C LEU A 49 5.56 -1.09 -2.69
N LEU A 50 4.53 -1.78 -2.23
CA LEU A 50 3.59 -2.47 -3.11
C LEU A 50 2.55 -1.47 -3.62
N MET A 51 2.30 -1.46 -4.93
CA MET A 51 1.35 -0.57 -5.59
C MET A 51 0.26 -1.40 -6.28
N THR A 52 -0.98 -0.95 -6.17
CA THR A 52 -2.13 -1.54 -6.85
C THR A 52 -3.13 -0.45 -7.21
N ILE A 53 -4.02 -0.70 -8.17
CA ILE A 53 -5.23 0.11 -8.37
C ILE A 53 -6.48 -0.54 -7.77
N GLY A 54 -6.33 -1.70 -7.11
CA GLY A 54 -7.42 -2.43 -6.49
C GLY A 54 -8.32 -3.16 -7.49
N LEU A 55 -7.84 -3.43 -8.71
CA LEU A 55 -8.69 -3.88 -9.83
C LEU A 55 -9.44 -5.18 -9.52
N LEU A 56 -8.77 -6.10 -8.83
CA LEU A 56 -9.34 -7.41 -8.49
C LEU A 56 -9.84 -7.48 -7.04
N LEU A 57 -9.52 -6.49 -6.19
CA LEU A 57 -9.81 -6.51 -4.76
C LEU A 57 -11.26 -6.04 -4.50
N PRO A 58 -12.14 -6.88 -3.91
CA PRO A 58 -13.56 -6.53 -3.72
C PRO A 58 -13.86 -5.33 -2.80
N MET A 59 -12.85 -4.78 -2.13
CA MET A 59 -12.94 -3.67 -1.16
C MET A 59 -13.96 -3.85 -0.02
N ASP A 60 -14.36 -5.09 0.28
CA ASP A 60 -15.08 -5.39 1.53
C ASP A 60 -14.11 -5.56 2.71
N VAL A 61 -14.62 -5.38 3.93
CA VAL A 61 -13.84 -5.44 5.17
C VAL A 61 -13.00 -6.72 5.29
N ALA A 62 -13.58 -7.87 4.94
CA ALA A 62 -12.89 -9.14 5.10
C ALA A 62 -11.80 -9.34 4.03
N ALA A 63 -12.04 -8.89 2.80
CA ALA A 63 -11.07 -8.92 1.70
C ALA A 63 -9.90 -7.97 1.94
N CYS A 64 -10.17 -6.72 2.31
CA CYS A 64 -9.13 -5.74 2.62
C CYS A 64 -8.24 -6.20 3.78
N ARG A 65 -8.84 -6.71 4.87
CA ARG A 65 -8.08 -7.25 5.99
C ARG A 65 -7.14 -8.37 5.55
N ARG A 66 -7.65 -9.39 4.85
CA ARG A 66 -6.83 -10.50 4.37
C ARG A 66 -5.72 -10.04 3.42
N TYR A 67 -6.02 -9.08 2.56
CA TYR A 67 -5.05 -8.55 1.61
C TYR A 67 -3.92 -7.81 2.33
N VAL A 68 -4.24 -6.92 3.26
CA VAL A 68 -3.23 -6.19 4.05
C VAL A 68 -2.41 -7.15 4.91
N GLU A 69 -3.05 -8.13 5.56
CA GLU A 69 -2.35 -9.15 6.35
C GLU A 69 -1.36 -9.97 5.48
N ASP A 70 -1.76 -10.36 4.27
CA ASP A 70 -0.89 -11.09 3.33
C ASP A 70 0.29 -10.24 2.85
N VAL A 71 0.06 -8.96 2.54
CA VAL A 71 1.09 -7.99 2.15
C VAL A 71 2.08 -7.74 3.28
N ALA A 72 1.58 -7.50 4.49
CA ALA A 72 2.39 -7.28 5.68
C ALA A 72 3.21 -8.53 6.05
N ALA A 73 2.60 -9.72 5.96
CA ALA A 73 3.31 -10.99 6.19
C ALA A 73 4.42 -11.24 5.16
N GLY A 74 4.26 -10.76 3.93
CA GLY A 74 5.31 -10.76 2.91
C GLY A 74 6.44 -9.75 3.13
N GLY A 75 6.32 -8.87 4.14
CA GLY A 75 7.36 -7.93 4.54
C GLY A 75 7.37 -6.60 3.79
N ALA A 76 6.34 -6.30 2.98
CA ALA A 76 6.24 -4.98 2.37
C ALA A 76 6.15 -3.90 3.45
N HIS A 77 6.87 -2.80 3.25
CA HIS A 77 6.86 -1.67 4.19
C HIS A 77 5.69 -0.73 3.98
N ALA A 78 5.11 -0.71 2.78
CA ALA A 78 3.97 0.13 2.45
C ALA A 78 3.12 -0.45 1.32
N LEU A 79 1.84 -0.10 1.35
CA LEU A 79 0.88 -0.32 0.27
C LEU A 79 0.41 1.04 -0.27
N ALA A 80 0.47 1.24 -1.58
CA ALA A 80 -0.08 2.39 -2.26
C ALA A 80 -1.23 1.98 -3.18
N LEU A 81 -2.34 2.72 -3.10
CA LEU A 81 -3.50 2.56 -3.96
C LEU A 81 -3.52 3.71 -4.98
N GLY A 82 -3.53 3.39 -6.27
CA GLY A 82 -3.75 4.37 -7.33
C GLY A 82 -5.21 4.84 -7.32
N LEU A 83 -5.41 6.15 -7.30
CA LEU A 83 -6.72 6.80 -7.31
C LEU A 83 -6.87 7.72 -8.53
N GLY A 84 -8.06 7.79 -9.12
CA GLY A 84 -8.28 8.66 -10.28
C GLY A 84 -9.60 8.43 -11.01
N PRO A 85 -9.94 9.33 -11.96
CA PRO A 85 -11.20 9.27 -12.70
C PRO A 85 -11.34 8.00 -13.57
N ASP A 86 -10.23 7.49 -14.11
CA ASP A 86 -10.20 6.29 -14.96
C ASP A 86 -9.82 5.02 -14.17
N LEU A 87 -9.79 5.10 -12.83
CA LEU A 87 -9.46 3.99 -11.95
C LEU A 87 -10.68 3.51 -11.17
N PRO A 88 -10.63 2.28 -10.61
CA PRO A 88 -11.74 1.72 -9.83
C PRO A 88 -12.15 2.58 -8.62
N HIS A 89 -11.23 3.41 -8.12
CA HIS A 89 -11.41 4.20 -6.91
C HIS A 89 -10.97 5.65 -7.12
N GLN A 90 -11.82 6.58 -6.71
CA GLN A 90 -11.53 8.02 -6.71
C GLN A 90 -11.03 8.50 -5.34
N GLU A 91 -11.41 7.79 -4.29
CA GLU A 91 -11.00 8.03 -2.91
C GLU A 91 -10.51 6.73 -2.27
N ALA A 92 -9.69 6.83 -1.23
CA ALA A 92 -9.19 5.65 -0.52
C ALA A 92 -10.35 4.89 0.16
N PRO A 93 -10.62 3.61 -0.17
CA PRO A 93 -11.71 2.87 0.45
C PRO A 93 -11.49 2.68 1.96
N GLU A 94 -12.46 3.08 2.77
CA GLU A 94 -12.41 2.99 4.24
C GLU A 94 -12.04 1.57 4.75
N PRO A 95 -12.54 0.46 4.16
CA PRO A 95 -12.13 -0.88 4.60
C PRO A 95 -10.63 -1.15 4.43
N LEU A 96 -10.00 -0.61 3.38
CA LEU A 96 -8.56 -0.76 3.14
C LEU A 96 -7.74 0.10 4.10
N VAL A 97 -8.14 1.36 4.30
CA VAL A 97 -7.50 2.27 5.25
C VAL A 97 -7.56 1.72 6.67
N THR A 98 -8.72 1.23 7.08
CA THR A 98 -8.92 0.61 8.40
C THR A 98 -8.07 -0.64 8.58
N ALA A 99 -8.03 -1.52 7.56
CA ALA A 99 -7.20 -2.72 7.60
C ALA A 99 -5.71 -2.38 7.71
N ALA A 100 -5.23 -1.39 6.94
CA ALA A 100 -3.85 -0.90 7.02
C ALA A 100 -3.53 -0.36 8.43
N ALA A 101 -4.38 0.50 8.99
CA ALA A 101 -4.20 1.05 10.33
C ALA A 101 -4.15 -0.02 11.43
N GLN A 102 -4.88 -1.14 11.25
CA GLN A 102 -4.87 -2.26 12.20
C GLN A 102 -3.60 -3.13 12.08
N ALA A 103 -2.95 -3.15 10.91
CA ALA A 103 -1.80 -4.01 10.64
C ALA A 103 -0.44 -3.35 10.97
N GLY A 104 -0.34 -2.01 10.94
CA GLY A 104 0.90 -1.26 11.19
C GLY A 104 1.71 -0.99 9.93
#